data_AF-A0A9C9X4Z9-F1
#
_entry.id   AF-A0A9C9X4Z9-F1
#
_cell.length_a   1.000
_cell.length_b   1.000
_cell.length_c   1.000
_cell.angle_alpha   90.00
_cell.angle_beta   90.00
_cell.angle_gamma   90.00
#
_symmetry.space_group_name_H-M   'P 1'
#
loop_
_entity.id
_entity.type
_entity.pdbx_description
1 polymer ?
#
loop_
_entity_poly.entity_id
_entity_poly.type
_entity_poly.pdbx_seq_one_letter_code
_entity_poly.pdbx_strand_id
1 'polypeptide(L)'
;MKSKYAKLKFTDVKTYSIKERFSKVQVSDFAQPISAQSTVQTFIENLPDILVAKDFREFTGHFKTAVRTGKTVVWMVGAHVIKV
;
A
#
# COMPACT_ATOMS: atom_id res chain seq x y z
N MET A 1 1.01 -39.83 -4.20
CA MET A 1 0.14 -40.07 -3.03
C MET A 1 -1.25 -39.52 -3.35
N LYS A 2 -2.33 -40.33 -3.29
CA LYS A 2 -3.70 -39.84 -3.57
C LYS A 2 -4.23 -39.11 -2.33
N SER A 3 -4.89 -37.97 -2.53
CA SER A 3 -5.53 -37.21 -1.44
C SER A 3 -6.55 -38.10 -0.70
N LYS A 4 -6.54 -38.02 0.64
CA LYS A 4 -7.53 -38.69 1.52
C LYS A 4 -8.94 -38.10 1.36
N TYR A 5 -9.06 -36.89 0.83
CA TYR A 5 -10.32 -36.16 0.75
C TYR A 5 -10.97 -36.28 -0.62
N ALA A 6 -12.29 -36.47 -0.62
CA ALA A 6 -13.10 -36.44 -1.83
C ALA A 6 -12.96 -35.08 -2.53
N LYS A 7 -12.85 -35.09 -3.85
CA LYS A 7 -12.76 -33.86 -4.64
C LYS A 7 -14.08 -33.09 -4.54
N LEU A 8 -13.97 -31.78 -4.34
CA LEU A 8 -15.12 -30.87 -4.40
C LEU A 8 -15.76 -30.93 -5.79
N LYS A 9 -17.09 -31.01 -5.84
CA LYS A 9 -17.89 -30.86 -7.06
C LYS A 9 -18.42 -29.43 -7.09
N PHE A 10 -18.17 -28.71 -8.18
CA PHE A 10 -18.55 -27.30 -8.34
C PHE A 10 -19.75 -27.10 -9.27
N THR A 11 -20.53 -28.16 -9.53
CA THR A 11 -21.67 -28.16 -10.47
C THR A 11 -22.76 -27.15 -10.11
N ASP A 12 -22.90 -26.81 -8.83
CA ASP A 12 -23.95 -25.91 -8.33
C ASP A 12 -23.42 -24.51 -7.96
N VAL A 13 -22.14 -24.21 -8.26
CA VAL A 13 -21.56 -22.90 -7.97
C VAL A 13 -22.10 -21.85 -8.94
N LYS A 14 -22.79 -20.86 -8.38
CA LYS A 14 -23.20 -19.66 -9.12
C LYS A 14 -22.07 -18.65 -9.14
N THR A 15 -21.72 -18.18 -10.32
CA THR A 15 -20.73 -17.11 -10.52
C THR A 15 -21.45 -15.80 -10.80
N TYR A 16 -20.75 -14.70 -10.58
CA TYR A 16 -21.21 -13.36 -10.91
C TYR A 16 -20.03 -12.54 -11.40
N SER A 17 -20.31 -11.46 -12.14
CA SER A 17 -19.25 -10.64 -12.72
C SER A 17 -18.47 -9.90 -11.64
N ILE A 18 -17.14 -9.87 -11.74
CA ILE A 18 -16.31 -9.04 -10.87
C ILE A 18 -16.65 -7.55 -11.01
N LYS A 19 -17.22 -7.14 -12.15
CA LYS A 19 -17.66 -5.75 -12.40
C LYS A 19 -18.88 -5.36 -11.58
N GLU A 20 -19.70 -6.34 -11.18
CA GLU A 20 -20.92 -6.14 -10.38
C GLU A 20 -20.64 -6.27 -8.88
N ARG A 21 -19.46 -6.77 -8.52
CA ARG A 21 -19.05 -6.99 -7.15
C ARG A 21 -18.70 -5.68 -6.45
N PHE A 22 -19.36 -5.39 -5.33
CA PHE A 22 -18.89 -4.35 -4.41
C PHE A 22 -17.45 -4.65 -3.97
N SER A 23 -16.53 -3.74 -4.30
CA SER A 23 -15.10 -3.88 -4.05
C SER A 23 -14.65 -2.74 -3.15
N LYS A 24 -13.94 -3.08 -2.06
CA LYS A 24 -13.35 -2.10 -1.14
C LYS A 24 -12.16 -1.34 -1.71
N VAL A 25 -11.60 -1.85 -2.81
CA VAL A 25 -10.39 -1.34 -3.46
C VAL A 25 -10.70 -1.21 -4.95
N GLN A 26 -10.26 -0.12 -5.55
CA GLN A 26 -10.35 0.17 -6.97
C GLN A 26 -8.97 0.11 -7.61
N VAL A 27 -8.91 -0.02 -8.93
CA VAL A 27 -7.64 -0.04 -9.67
C VAL A 27 -6.86 1.27 -9.49
N SER A 28 -7.56 2.39 -9.27
CA SER A 28 -6.94 3.68 -8.95
C SER A 28 -6.16 3.70 -7.64
N ASP A 29 -6.47 2.80 -6.71
CA ASP A 29 -5.79 2.71 -5.42
C ASP A 29 -4.43 2.01 -5.54
N PHE A 30 -4.13 1.41 -6.70
CA PHE A 30 -2.93 0.64 -6.91
C PHE A 30 -1.72 1.54 -7.15
N ALA A 31 -0.55 1.00 -6.80
CA ALA A 31 0.72 1.63 -7.09
C ALA A 31 0.93 1.76 -8.61
N GLN A 32 1.67 2.79 -9.02
CA GLN A 32 2.11 2.94 -10.40
C GLN A 32 3.50 2.33 -10.59
N PRO A 33 3.78 1.68 -11.75
CA PRO A 33 5.11 1.17 -12.04
C PRO A 33 6.18 2.28 -12.01
N ILE A 34 7.37 1.94 -11.52
CA ILE A 34 8.56 2.80 -11.61
C ILE A 34 9.49 2.31 -12.73
N SER A 35 10.25 3.23 -13.31
CA SER A 35 11.31 2.96 -14.28
C SER A 35 12.69 3.05 -13.65
N ALA A 36 13.73 2.61 -14.36
CA ALA A 36 15.12 2.75 -13.92
C ALA A 36 15.56 4.22 -13.74
N GLN A 37 14.86 5.16 -14.37
CA GLN A 37 15.10 6.60 -14.27
C GLN A 37 14.23 7.27 -13.18
N SER A 38 13.40 6.52 -12.47
CA SER A 38 12.52 7.08 -11.46
C SER A 38 13.31 7.59 -10.26
N THR A 39 12.96 8.79 -9.82
CA THR A 39 13.52 9.38 -8.61
C THR A 39 12.87 8.79 -7.37
N VAL A 40 13.48 9.00 -6.21
CA VAL A 40 12.84 8.66 -4.91
C VAL A 40 11.51 9.40 -4.74
N GLN A 41 11.40 10.64 -5.22
CA GLN A 41 10.14 11.38 -5.20
C GLN A 41 9.08 10.67 -6.02
N THR A 42 9.40 10.28 -7.26
CA THR A 42 8.49 9.54 -8.14
C THR A 42 8.07 8.21 -7.51
N PHE A 43 9.00 7.50 -6.87
CA PHE A 43 8.67 6.28 -6.13
C PHE A 43 7.63 6.53 -5.03
N ILE A 44 7.81 7.56 -4.20
CA ILE A 44 6.87 7.90 -3.12
C ILE A 44 5.52 8.34 -3.68
N GLU A 45 5.51 9.13 -4.75
CA GLU A 45 4.29 9.60 -5.41
C GLU A 45 3.48 8.44 -6.02
N ASN A 46 4.18 7.42 -6.54
CA ASN A 46 3.62 6.22 -7.16
C ASN A 46 3.21 5.13 -6.16
N LEU A 47 3.46 5.29 -4.86
CA LEU A 47 2.93 4.39 -3.85
C LEU A 47 1.38 4.37 -3.88
N PRO A 48 0.76 3.23 -3.54
CA PRO A 48 -0.70 3.11 -3.58
C PRO A 48 -1.35 4.07 -2.59
N ASP A 49 -2.51 4.63 -2.95
CA ASP A 49 -3.26 5.55 -2.09
C ASP A 49 -4.18 4.81 -1.10
N ILE A 50 -3.64 3.76 -0.46
CA ILE A 50 -4.36 2.92 0.49
C ILE A 50 -3.40 2.33 1.53
N LEU A 51 -3.95 1.88 2.67
CA LEU A 51 -3.19 1.24 3.75
C LEU A 51 -2.05 2.16 4.25
N VAL A 52 -0.96 1.57 4.75
CA VAL A 52 0.21 2.28 5.31
C VAL A 52 0.90 3.18 4.28
N ALA A 53 0.77 2.89 2.98
CA ALA A 53 1.34 3.72 1.93
C ALA A 53 0.70 5.11 1.88
N LYS A 54 -0.61 5.21 2.09
CA LYS A 54 -1.31 6.48 2.22
C LYS A 54 -0.78 7.29 3.41
N ASP A 55 -0.71 6.67 4.59
CA ASP A 55 -0.22 7.31 5.81
C ASP A 55 1.21 7.84 5.62
N PHE A 56 2.06 7.07 4.93
CA PHE A 56 3.43 7.47 4.62
C PHE A 56 3.49 8.65 3.65
N ARG A 57 2.68 8.67 2.59
CA ARG A 57 2.57 9.80 1.65
C ARG A 57 2.12 11.08 2.36
N GLU A 58 1.11 10.99 3.22
CA GLU A 58 0.64 12.11 4.03
C GLU A 58 1.71 12.61 5.00
N PHE A 59 2.37 11.70 5.73
CA PHE A 59 3.46 12.02 6.64
C PHE A 59 4.60 12.75 5.92
N THR A 60 5.07 12.22 4.78
CA THR A 60 6.17 12.85 4.02
C THR A 60 5.79 14.23 3.52
N GLY A 61 4.55 14.46 3.10
CA GLY A 61 4.02 15.78 2.71
C GLY A 61 4.01 16.78 3.87
N HIS A 62 3.52 16.37 5.04
CA HIS A 62 3.52 17.19 6.25
C HIS A 62 4.95 17.49 6.74
N PHE A 63 5.82 16.48 6.78
CA PHE A 63 7.20 16.62 7.19
C PHE A 63 7.98 17.55 6.25
N LYS A 64 7.85 17.38 4.94
CA LYS A 64 8.44 18.28 3.93
C LYS A 64 7.99 19.73 4.15
N THR A 65 6.71 19.93 4.43
CA THR A 65 6.15 21.26 4.69
C THR A 65 6.71 21.86 5.97
N ALA A 66 6.77 21.08 7.06
CA ALA A 66 7.32 21.52 8.34
C ALA A 66 8.79 21.97 8.21
N VAL A 67 9.62 21.14 7.58
CA VAL A 67 11.04 21.45 7.35
C VAL A 67 11.18 22.72 6.48
N ARG A 68 10.46 22.80 5.36
CA ARG A 68 10.56 23.96 4.45
C ARG A 68 10.08 25.27 5.07
N THR A 69 9.17 25.20 6.03
CA THR A 69 8.62 26.38 6.74
C THR A 69 9.35 26.67 8.05
N GLY A 70 10.46 26.00 8.34
CA GLY A 70 11.26 26.22 9.55
C GLY A 70 10.56 25.81 10.85
N LYS A 71 9.58 24.90 10.78
CA LYS A 71 8.90 24.39 11.98
C LYS A 71 9.77 23.39 12.74
N THR A 72 9.66 23.41 14.06
CA THR A 72 10.29 22.41 14.92
C THR A 72 9.68 21.03 14.68
N VAL A 73 10.54 20.01 14.54
CA VAL A 73 10.13 18.60 14.48
C VAL A 73 10.68 17.88 15.72
N VAL A 74 9.78 17.29 16.51
CA VAL A 74 10.11 16.50 17.69
C VAL A 74 10.02 15.01 17.34
N TRP A 75 11.12 14.28 17.48
CA TRP A 75 11.16 12.84 17.22
C TRP A 75 11.08 12.05 18.53
N MET A 76 10.09 11.16 18.61
CA MET A 76 9.96 10.20 19.70
C MET A 76 10.18 8.80 19.12
N VAL A 77 11.40 8.28 19.25
CA VAL A 77 11.79 6.99 18.69
C VAL A 77 12.25 6.04 19.79
N GLY A 78 11.95 4.75 19.63
CA GLY A 78 12.39 3.72 20.57
C GLY A 78 13.89 3.41 20.45
N ALA A 79 14.46 2.78 21.48
CA ALA A 79 15.87 2.42 21.52
C ALA A 79 16.33 1.56 20.32
N HIS A 80 15.43 0.76 19.73
CA HIS A 80 15.72 -0.05 18.54
C HIS A 80 16.19 0.75 17.32
N VAL A 81 15.86 2.04 17.22
CA VAL A 81 16.28 2.89 16.09
C VAL A 81 17.73 3.38 16.26
N ILE A 82 18.22 3.45 17.50
CA ILE A 82 19.52 4.05 17.84
C ILE A 82 20.54 2.97 18.19
N LYS A 83 20.06 1.85 18.76
CA LYS A 83 20.89 0.77 19.23
C LYS A 83 21.35 -0.09 18.04
N VAL A 84 22.66 -0.11 17.83
CA VAL A 84 23.38 -1.08 16.98
C VAL A 84 23.70 -2.32 17.79
#